data_AF-A0A349Z7W7-F1
#
_entry.id   AF-A0A349Z7W7-F1
#
_cell.length_a   1.000
_cell.length_b   1.000
_cell.length_c   1.000
_cell.angle_alpha   90.00
_cell.angle_beta   90.00
_cell.angle_gamma   90.00
#
_symmetry.space_group_name_H-M   'P 1'
#
loop_
_entity.id
_entity.type
_entity.pdbx_description
1 polymer ?
#
loop_
_entity_poly.entity_id
_entity_poly.type
_entity_poly.pdbx_seq_one_letter_code
_entity_poly.pdbx_strand_id
1 'polypeptide(L)'
;ALLMLLPYALVLWRQTPLQTLPKRYHWGWWATGVLTMLVTLLLWLLPMLLAVDGRLDPAYNAYRDNILMKQTVTRYANSWHHIKPFWYFLINVVPWAWLPLVVLLPWQWPHWRSAWRKNDARIVMPLGFVLLVLVFFSMSPGKRGVYILPALPMLALAMAPYMPHTADKKWLSRILWGIALLIGGSLFVLGLLGLVDTGPVAKLNQRYEVDGSGLFLTTGLAVLVALFAVRRRAGWQAWGVTMLVVWCSYSVGFASLLNPIRTPALVWQAID
;
A
#
# COMPACT_ATOMS: atom_id res chain seq x y z
N ALA A 1 -2.43 -11.02 10.38
CA ALA A 1 -2.50 -12.49 10.43
C ALA A 1 -3.72 -12.98 11.22
N LEU A 2 -3.97 -12.50 12.45
CA LEU A 2 -5.08 -12.98 13.29
C LEU A 2 -6.47 -12.92 12.65
N LEU A 3 -6.78 -11.87 11.89
CA LEU A 3 -8.04 -11.75 11.16
C LEU A 3 -8.29 -12.90 10.16
N MET A 4 -7.25 -13.63 9.73
CA MET A 4 -7.38 -14.78 8.84
C MET A 4 -8.00 -16.00 9.52
N LEU A 5 -7.97 -16.07 10.87
CA LEU A 5 -8.53 -17.18 11.63
C LEU A 5 -10.05 -17.28 11.45
N LEU A 6 -10.74 -16.14 11.35
CA LEU A 6 -12.19 -16.10 11.15
C LEU A 6 -12.64 -16.71 9.82
N PRO A 7 -12.13 -16.28 8.65
CA PRO A 7 -12.51 -16.91 7.39
C PRO A 7 -11.99 -18.35 7.27
N TYR A 8 -10.87 -18.70 7.93
CA TYR A 8 -10.42 -20.08 8.05
C TYR A 8 -11.45 -20.96 8.80
N ALA A 9 -11.90 -20.52 9.97
CA ALA A 9 -12.93 -21.21 10.75
C ALA A 9 -14.25 -21.33 9.98
N LEU A 10 -14.65 -20.28 9.26
CA LEU A 10 -15.83 -20.28 8.40
C LEU A 10 -15.75 -21.36 7.31
N VAL A 11 -14.62 -21.45 6.61
CA VAL A 11 -14.40 -22.45 5.55
C VAL A 11 -14.46 -23.87 6.11
N LEU A 12 -13.87 -24.12 7.29
CA LEU A 12 -13.93 -25.41 7.97
C LEU A 12 -15.35 -25.77 8.41
N TRP A 13 -16.09 -24.81 8.95
CA TRP A 13 -17.46 -25.03 9.45
C TRP A 13 -18.45 -25.42 8.34
N ARG A 14 -18.29 -24.89 7.12
CA ARG A 14 -19.25 -25.13 6.02
C ARG A 14 -19.19 -26.53 5.42
N GLN A 15 -18.19 -27.37 5.76
CA GLN A 15 -18.03 -28.80 5.42
C GLN A 15 -18.34 -29.25 3.96
N THR A 16 -18.47 -28.30 3.03
CA THR A 16 -18.78 -28.49 1.61
C THR A 16 -17.48 -28.55 0.82
N PRO A 17 -17.42 -29.32 -0.29
CA PRO A 17 -16.23 -30.05 -0.70
C PRO A 17 -15.00 -29.14 -0.69
N LEU A 18 -14.14 -29.40 0.30
CA LEU A 18 -12.84 -28.78 0.52
C LEU A 18 -11.94 -29.10 -0.67
N GLN A 19 -12.16 -28.43 -1.79
CA GLN A 19 -11.13 -28.35 -2.81
C GLN A 19 -10.03 -27.47 -2.19
N THR A 20 -8.96 -28.14 -1.79
CA THR A 20 -7.61 -27.58 -1.64
C THR A 20 -7.23 -26.86 -0.33
N LEU A 21 -7.77 -27.21 0.84
CA LEU A 21 -6.95 -27.05 2.05
C LEU A 21 -6.00 -28.25 2.15
N PRO A 22 -4.67 -28.05 2.31
CA PRO A 22 -3.73 -29.13 2.52
C PRO A 22 -4.22 -30.07 3.62
N LYS A 23 -4.27 -31.37 3.34
CA LYS A 23 -4.89 -32.38 4.23
C LYS A 23 -4.24 -32.49 5.61
N ARG A 24 -3.07 -31.88 5.85
CA ARG A 24 -2.38 -31.88 7.14
C ARG A 24 -1.55 -30.59 7.30
N TYR A 25 -2.09 -29.61 8.02
CA TYR A 25 -1.25 -28.58 8.63
C TYR A 25 -0.92 -29.02 10.05
N HIS A 26 0.37 -29.20 10.35
CA HIS A 26 0.81 -29.37 11.73
C HIS A 26 0.50 -28.08 12.50
N TRP A 27 -0.24 -28.19 13.61
CA TRP A 27 -0.57 -27.07 14.49
C TRP A 27 0.67 -26.28 14.96
N GLY A 28 1.84 -26.94 15.00
CA GLY A 28 3.14 -26.32 15.28
C GLY A 28 3.51 -25.16 14.34
N TRP A 29 2.99 -25.12 13.11
CA TRP A 29 3.21 -23.98 12.21
C TRP A 29 2.57 -22.67 12.69
N TRP A 30 1.53 -22.74 13.52
CA TRP A 30 0.97 -21.54 14.15
C TRP A 30 1.90 -21.00 15.23
N ALA A 31 2.49 -21.90 16.03
CA ALA A 31 3.46 -21.55 17.05
C ALA A 31 4.72 -20.95 16.43
N THR A 32 5.21 -21.47 15.31
CA THR A 32 6.36 -20.87 14.61
C THR A 32 6.05 -19.46 14.13
N GLY A 33 4.86 -19.18 13.61
CA GLY A 33 4.46 -17.82 13.21
C GLY A 33 4.48 -16.82 14.37
N VAL A 34 3.95 -17.21 15.54
CA VAL A 34 4.00 -16.38 16.76
C VAL A 34 5.44 -16.19 17.24
N LEU A 35 6.22 -17.28 17.27
CA LEU A 35 7.63 -17.23 17.65
C LEU A 35 8.43 -16.28 16.74
N THR A 36 8.26 -16.40 15.42
CA THR A 36 8.92 -15.51 14.45
C THR A 36 8.52 -14.05 14.68
N MET A 37 7.24 -13.76 14.92
CA MET A 37 6.80 -12.40 15.25
C MET A 37 7.49 -11.86 16.50
N LEU A 38 7.53 -12.65 17.59
CA LEU A 38 8.19 -12.27 18.83
C LEU A 38 9.69 -12.05 18.64
N VAL A 39 10.37 -12.96 17.93
CA VAL A 39 11.80 -12.82 17.61
C VAL A 39 12.05 -11.55 16.80
N THR A 40 11.24 -11.27 15.77
CA THR A 40 11.36 -10.03 14.98
C THR A 40 11.19 -8.78 15.84
N LEU A 41 10.22 -8.77 16.77
CA LEU A 41 10.05 -7.67 17.71
C LEU A 41 11.28 -7.50 18.61
N LEU A 42 11.82 -8.60 19.14
CA LEU A 42 12.99 -8.59 20.02
C LEU A 42 14.27 -8.16 19.31
N LEU A 43 14.44 -8.51 18.03
CA LEU A 43 15.59 -8.09 17.22
C LEU A 43 15.72 -6.57 17.08
N TRP A 44 14.61 -5.84 17.18
CA TRP A 44 14.63 -4.37 17.21
C TRP A 44 14.59 -3.82 18.65
N LEU A 45 13.73 -4.39 19.50
CA LEU A 45 13.49 -3.87 20.85
C LEU A 45 14.71 -4.03 21.75
N LEU A 46 15.36 -5.19 21.73
CA LEU A 46 16.47 -5.47 22.64
C LEU A 46 17.70 -4.57 22.35
N PRO A 47 18.17 -4.40 21.10
CA PRO A 47 19.24 -3.45 20.82
C PRO A 47 18.89 -2.01 21.18
N MET A 48 17.64 -1.60 20.96
CA MET A 48 17.18 -0.24 21.31
C MET A 48 17.25 -0.01 22.83
N LEU A 49 16.78 -0.96 23.63
CA LEU A 49 16.84 -0.87 25.10
C LEU A 49 18.30 -0.85 25.61
N LEU A 50 19.13 -1.76 25.10
CA LEU A 50 20.56 -1.81 25.48
C LEU A 50 21.30 -0.51 25.12
N ALA A 51 20.97 0.10 23.97
CA ALA A 51 21.55 1.37 23.56
C ALA A 51 21.11 2.55 24.44
N VAL A 52 19.85 2.56 24.90
CA VAL A 52 19.32 3.57 25.82
C VAL A 52 19.98 3.43 27.19
N ASP A 53 20.00 2.22 27.74
CA ASP A 53 20.55 1.95 29.07
C ASP A 53 22.06 2.22 29.13
N GLY A 54 22.80 1.89 28.07
CA GLY A 54 24.26 2.12 27.99
C GLY A 54 24.69 3.59 27.90
N ARG A 55 23.78 4.52 27.58
CA ARG A 55 24.10 5.96 27.46
C ARG A 55 23.98 6.73 28.77
N LEU A 56 23.24 6.21 29.75
CA LEU A 56 22.98 6.84 31.05
C LEU A 56 22.50 8.31 30.95
N ASP A 57 21.76 8.64 29.87
CA ASP A 57 21.30 9.99 29.55
C ASP A 57 19.75 10.06 29.67
N PRO A 58 19.20 11.00 30.47
CA PRO A 58 17.76 11.22 30.58
C PRO A 58 17.04 11.44 29.24
N ALA A 59 17.71 12.02 28.24
CA ALA A 59 17.13 12.24 26.91
C ALA A 59 16.81 10.92 26.18
N TYR A 60 17.67 9.91 26.33
CA TYR A 60 17.46 8.57 25.74
C TYR A 60 16.29 7.84 26.42
N ASN A 61 16.16 7.98 27.74
CA ASN A 61 15.01 7.45 28.48
C ASN A 61 13.70 8.10 28.05
N ALA A 62 13.69 9.44 27.91
CA ALA A 62 12.53 10.17 27.42
C ALA A 62 12.16 9.74 25.99
N TYR A 63 13.15 9.49 25.12
CA TYR A 63 12.92 8.97 23.78
C TYR A 63 12.30 7.57 23.80
N ARG A 64 12.86 6.63 24.58
CA ARG A 64 12.32 5.27 24.76
C ARG A 64 10.85 5.30 25.17
N ASP A 65 10.52 6.07 26.21
CA ASP A 65 9.16 6.13 26.75
C ASP A 65 8.20 6.79 25.74
N ASN A 66 8.68 7.77 24.98
CA ASN A 66 7.90 8.37 23.90
C ASN A 66 7.54 7.34 22.82
N ILE A 67 8.51 6.60 22.29
CA ILE A 67 8.24 5.65 21.20
C ILE A 67 7.40 4.45 21.66
N LEU A 68 7.70 3.90 22.84
CA LEU A 68 7.05 2.68 23.33
C LEU A 68 5.66 2.98 23.91
N MET A 69 5.47 4.10 24.62
CA MET A 69 4.21 4.39 25.33
C MET A 69 3.39 5.43 24.58
N LYS A 70 3.97 6.59 24.26
CA LYS A 70 3.21 7.70 23.65
C LYS A 70 2.81 7.41 22.21
N GLN A 71 3.75 7.00 21.37
CA GLN A 71 3.52 6.76 19.94
C GLN A 71 2.80 5.43 19.65
N THR A 72 2.97 4.44 20.51
CA THR A 72 2.39 3.10 20.30
C THR A 72 1.09 2.91 21.07
N VAL A 73 1.13 2.99 22.40
CA VAL A 73 -0.05 2.71 23.26
C VAL A 73 -1.04 3.87 23.24
N THR A 74 -0.58 5.07 23.59
CA THR A 74 -1.46 6.21 23.81
C THR A 74 -2.12 6.65 22.50
N ARG A 75 -1.36 6.67 21.40
CA ARG A 75 -1.85 6.99 20.07
C ARG A 75 -2.93 6.01 19.57
N TYR A 76 -2.80 4.73 19.91
CA TYR A 76 -3.78 3.72 19.53
C TYR A 76 -5.03 3.79 20.39
N ALA A 77 -4.88 3.91 21.72
CA ALA A 77 -6.00 3.97 22.66
C ALA A 77 -6.81 5.28 22.56
N ASN A 78 -6.14 6.40 22.31
CA ASN A 78 -6.74 7.73 22.22
C ASN A 78 -6.27 8.43 20.94
N SER A 79 -6.82 8.06 19.78
CA SER A 79 -6.48 8.73 18.53
C SER A 79 -6.99 10.17 18.47
N TRP A 80 -6.12 11.14 18.76
CA TRP A 80 -6.39 12.58 18.65
C TRP A 80 -6.02 13.19 17.27
N HIS A 81 -5.48 12.40 16.35
CA HIS A 81 -5.10 12.82 15.00
C HIS A 81 -5.68 11.90 13.92
N HIS A 82 -5.93 12.47 12.73
CA HIS A 82 -6.47 11.75 11.56
C HIS A 82 -7.84 11.10 11.79
N ILE A 83 -8.73 11.78 12.51
CA ILE A 83 -10.14 11.36 12.60
C ILE A 83 -10.75 11.48 11.21
N LYS A 84 -11.28 10.36 10.72
CA LYS A 84 -11.88 10.25 9.39
C LYS A 84 -13.17 9.42 9.49
N PRO A 85 -14.16 9.67 8.64
CA PRO A 85 -15.42 8.94 8.68
C PRO A 85 -15.22 7.44 8.41
N PHE A 86 -16.19 6.61 8.79
CA PHE A 86 -16.07 5.15 8.64
C PHE A 86 -15.90 4.71 7.17
N TRP A 87 -16.46 5.46 6.21
CA TRP A 87 -16.30 5.21 4.77
C TRP A 87 -14.97 5.68 4.17
N TYR A 88 -14.06 6.22 4.99
CA TYR A 88 -12.80 6.81 4.52
C TYR A 88 -12.01 5.89 3.60
N PHE A 89 -11.81 4.62 4.00
CA PHE A 89 -11.05 3.68 3.19
C PHE A 89 -11.71 3.38 1.85
N LEU A 90 -13.02 3.13 1.84
CA LEU A 90 -13.78 2.77 0.65
C LEU A 90 -13.81 3.89 -0.39
N ILE A 91 -13.94 5.14 0.05
CA ILE A 91 -14.12 6.28 -0.87
C ILE A 91 -12.79 7.00 -1.16
N ASN A 92 -11.90 7.13 -0.18
CA ASN A 92 -10.74 8.01 -0.28
C ASN A 92 -9.42 7.27 -0.48
N VAL A 93 -9.37 5.95 -0.30
CA VAL A 93 -8.12 5.18 -0.38
C VAL A 93 -8.20 4.11 -1.46
N VAL A 94 -9.16 3.19 -1.35
CA VAL A 94 -9.32 2.06 -2.28
C VAL A 94 -9.37 2.48 -3.76
N PRO A 95 -10.12 3.52 -4.19
CA PRO A 95 -10.30 3.79 -5.62
C PRO A 95 -9.01 4.11 -6.39
N TRP A 96 -8.00 4.66 -5.74
CA TRP A 96 -6.74 5.01 -6.39
C TRP A 96 -5.57 4.18 -5.86
N ALA A 97 -5.50 3.91 -4.55
CA ALA A 97 -4.38 3.19 -3.94
C ALA A 97 -4.38 1.70 -4.29
N TRP A 98 -5.52 1.16 -4.73
CA TRP A 98 -5.65 -0.24 -5.14
C TRP A 98 -5.67 -0.40 -6.66
N LEU A 99 -5.31 0.63 -7.42
CA LEU A 99 -5.07 0.47 -8.84
C LEU A 99 -3.91 -0.51 -9.08
N PRO A 100 -4.02 -1.41 -10.07
CA PRO A 100 -5.12 -1.53 -11.03
C PRO A 100 -6.23 -2.49 -10.58
N LEU A 101 -6.06 -3.18 -9.44
CA LEU A 101 -6.93 -4.26 -8.98
C LEU A 101 -8.38 -3.80 -8.77
N VAL A 102 -8.59 -2.57 -8.28
CA VAL A 102 -9.95 -2.04 -8.06
C VAL A 102 -10.78 -2.00 -9.34
N VAL A 103 -10.15 -1.77 -10.50
CA VAL A 103 -10.81 -1.81 -11.81
C VAL A 103 -11.28 -3.21 -12.15
N LEU A 104 -10.61 -4.25 -11.68
CA LEU A 104 -10.94 -5.64 -11.98
C LEU A 104 -12.12 -6.16 -11.15
N LEU A 105 -12.50 -5.48 -10.06
CA LEU A 105 -13.52 -5.96 -9.12
C LEU A 105 -14.85 -6.37 -9.79
N PRO A 106 -15.45 -5.59 -10.71
CA PRO A 106 -16.73 -5.95 -11.33
C PRO A 106 -16.67 -7.28 -12.10
N TRP A 107 -15.53 -7.58 -12.73
CA TRP A 107 -15.33 -8.80 -13.51
C TRP A 107 -14.97 -10.00 -12.65
N GLN A 108 -14.40 -9.77 -11.46
CA GLN A 108 -14.09 -10.85 -10.52
C GLN A 108 -15.30 -11.26 -9.69
N TRP A 109 -16.27 -10.37 -9.52
CA TRP A 109 -17.46 -10.60 -8.72
C TRP A 109 -18.24 -11.89 -9.06
N PRO A 110 -18.54 -12.22 -10.34
CA PRO A 110 -19.25 -13.47 -10.67
C PRO A 110 -18.48 -14.72 -10.24
N HIS A 111 -17.15 -14.70 -10.43
CA HIS A 111 -16.27 -15.79 -10.04
C HIS A 111 -16.20 -15.96 -8.53
N TRP A 112 -16.10 -14.86 -7.78
CA TRP A 112 -16.11 -14.85 -6.33
C TRP A 112 -17.46 -15.33 -5.75
N ARG A 113 -18.58 -14.96 -6.37
CA ARG A 113 -19.89 -15.47 -5.99
C ARG A 113 -19.98 -16.99 -6.17
N SER A 114 -19.46 -17.51 -7.28
CA SER A 114 -19.38 -18.96 -7.50
C SER A 114 -18.44 -19.63 -6.49
N ALA A 115 -17.29 -19.04 -6.20
CA ALA A 115 -16.32 -19.56 -5.24
C ALA A 115 -16.90 -19.61 -3.81
N TRP A 116 -17.62 -18.56 -3.41
CA TRP A 116 -18.34 -18.51 -2.13
C TRP A 116 -19.40 -19.62 -2.01
N ARG A 117 -20.15 -19.89 -3.09
CA ARG A 117 -21.15 -20.98 -3.13
C ARG A 117 -20.49 -22.36 -3.05
N LYS A 118 -19.33 -22.52 -3.67
CA LYS A 118 -18.55 -23.77 -3.67
C LYS A 118 -17.60 -23.91 -2.48
N ASN A 119 -17.57 -22.93 -1.57
CA ASN A 119 -16.66 -22.87 -0.42
C ASN A 119 -15.16 -22.99 -0.82
N ASP A 120 -14.76 -22.39 -1.94
CA ASP A 120 -13.35 -22.44 -2.38
C ASP A 120 -12.45 -21.60 -1.46
N ALA A 121 -11.67 -22.29 -0.62
CA ALA A 121 -10.81 -21.68 0.39
C ALA A 121 -9.78 -20.69 -0.20
N ARG A 122 -9.31 -20.94 -1.42
CA ARG A 122 -8.30 -20.10 -2.10
C ARG A 122 -8.79 -18.68 -2.38
N ILE A 123 -10.11 -18.49 -2.40
CA ILE A 123 -10.75 -17.21 -2.72
C ILE A 123 -11.49 -16.69 -1.49
N VAL A 124 -12.24 -17.55 -0.79
CA VAL A 124 -13.02 -17.14 0.39
C VAL A 124 -12.11 -16.65 1.51
N MET A 125 -10.97 -17.32 1.76
CA MET A 125 -10.07 -16.89 2.84
C MET A 125 -9.42 -15.54 2.58
N PRO A 126 -8.77 -15.30 1.42
CA PRO A 126 -8.17 -14.00 1.16
C PRO A 126 -9.21 -12.87 1.10
N LEU A 127 -10.38 -13.09 0.49
CA LEU A 127 -11.45 -12.07 0.46
C LEU A 127 -12.03 -11.78 1.84
N GLY A 128 -12.23 -12.81 2.66
CA GLY A 128 -12.66 -12.64 4.04
C GLY A 128 -11.65 -11.82 4.84
N PHE A 129 -10.34 -12.06 4.64
CA PHE A 129 -9.31 -11.24 5.26
C PHE A 129 -9.33 -9.79 4.77
N VAL A 130 -9.46 -9.55 3.46
CA VAL A 130 -9.58 -8.19 2.90
C VAL A 130 -10.76 -7.46 3.54
N LEU A 131 -11.92 -8.10 3.61
CA LEU A 131 -13.12 -7.54 4.22
C LEU A 131 -12.90 -7.22 5.70
N LEU A 132 -12.33 -8.14 6.47
CA LEU A 132 -12.07 -7.95 7.89
C LEU A 132 -11.07 -6.82 8.15
N VAL A 133 -10.01 -6.70 7.34
CA VAL A 133 -9.07 -5.58 7.43
C VAL A 133 -9.78 -4.25 7.16
N LEU A 134 -10.60 -4.17 6.11
CA LEU A 134 -11.38 -2.98 5.80
C LEU A 134 -12.33 -2.61 6.94
N VAL A 135 -13.09 -3.58 7.47
CA VAL A 135 -14.05 -3.38 8.56
C VAL A 135 -13.33 -2.92 9.83
N PHE A 136 -12.29 -3.65 10.25
CA PHE A 136 -11.53 -3.38 11.46
C PHE A 136 -10.97 -1.95 11.47
N PHE A 137 -10.26 -1.54 10.40
CA PHE A 137 -9.70 -0.20 10.33
C PHE A 137 -10.76 0.88 10.09
N SER A 138 -11.87 0.57 9.43
CA SER A 138 -12.99 1.51 9.26
C SER A 138 -13.67 1.86 10.58
N MET A 139 -13.69 0.92 11.53
CA MET A 139 -14.21 1.13 12.88
C MET A 139 -13.25 1.94 13.77
N SER A 140 -11.95 1.95 13.49
CA SER A 140 -10.97 2.73 14.27
C SER A 140 -11.12 4.25 14.04
N PRO A 141 -11.11 5.10 15.08
CA PRO A 141 -11.23 6.55 14.92
C PRO A 141 -10.10 7.17 14.08
N GLY A 142 -8.84 6.82 14.40
CA GLY A 142 -7.66 7.30 13.69
C GLY A 142 -7.37 6.49 12.44
N LYS A 143 -7.40 7.11 11.26
CA LYS A 143 -7.24 6.41 9.97
C LYS A 143 -6.10 6.99 9.12
N ARG A 144 -5.22 6.12 8.64
CA ARG A 144 -4.20 6.42 7.62
C ARG A 144 -4.36 5.48 6.44
N GLY A 145 -4.20 5.98 5.22
CA GLY A 145 -4.42 5.18 4.00
C GLY A 145 -3.58 3.89 3.95
N VAL A 146 -2.37 3.93 4.50
CA VAL A 146 -1.46 2.78 4.55
C VAL A 146 -1.95 1.62 5.44
N TYR A 147 -2.93 1.82 6.32
CA TYR A 147 -3.40 0.76 7.24
C TYR A 147 -4.04 -0.43 6.52
N ILE A 148 -4.62 -0.21 5.34
CA ILE A 148 -5.25 -1.28 4.55
C ILE A 148 -4.28 -1.91 3.54
N LEU A 149 -3.02 -1.47 3.49
CA LEU A 149 -2.00 -2.01 2.59
C LEU A 149 -1.84 -3.55 2.71
N PRO A 150 -1.90 -4.17 3.91
CA PRO A 150 -1.82 -5.62 4.03
C PRO A 150 -2.94 -6.40 3.33
N ALA A 151 -4.05 -5.75 2.96
CA ALA A 151 -5.14 -6.38 2.23
C ALA A 151 -4.82 -6.58 0.74
N LEU A 152 -3.95 -5.75 0.15
CA LEU A 152 -3.66 -5.77 -1.29
C LEU A 152 -3.08 -7.09 -1.80
N PRO A 153 -2.08 -7.71 -1.13
CA PRO A 153 -1.58 -9.02 -1.53
C PRO A 153 -2.67 -10.10 -1.49
N MET A 154 -3.54 -10.06 -0.49
CA MET A 154 -4.65 -11.02 -0.36
C MET A 154 -5.72 -10.82 -1.45
N LEU A 155 -5.98 -9.56 -1.83
CA LEU A 155 -6.83 -9.26 -2.98
C LEU A 155 -6.24 -9.81 -4.29
N ALA A 156 -4.94 -9.61 -4.51
CA ALA A 156 -4.24 -10.14 -5.68
C ALA A 156 -4.30 -11.68 -5.72
N LEU A 157 -4.10 -12.35 -4.57
CA LEU A 157 -4.25 -13.80 -4.46
C LEU A 157 -5.67 -14.28 -4.79
N ALA A 158 -6.72 -13.58 -4.32
CA ALA A 158 -8.11 -13.91 -4.65
C ALA A 158 -8.45 -13.72 -6.13
N MET A 159 -7.76 -12.80 -6.82
CA MET A 159 -7.95 -12.52 -8.25
C MET A 159 -7.18 -13.48 -9.15
N ALA A 160 -6.01 -13.96 -8.70
CA ALA A 160 -5.05 -14.69 -9.51
C ALA A 160 -5.63 -15.89 -10.30
N PRO A 161 -6.48 -16.77 -9.72
CA PRO A 161 -7.02 -17.94 -10.45
C PRO A 161 -7.85 -17.58 -11.69
N TYR A 162 -8.44 -16.38 -11.72
CA TYR A 162 -9.32 -15.92 -12.80
C TYR A 162 -8.65 -14.91 -13.73
N MET A 163 -7.41 -14.49 -13.43
CA MET A 163 -6.67 -13.56 -14.28
C MET A 163 -6.48 -14.08 -15.72
N PRO A 164 -6.15 -15.37 -15.98
CA PRO A 164 -6.01 -15.85 -17.35
C PRO A 164 -7.26 -15.65 -18.23
N HIS A 165 -8.46 -15.70 -17.63
CA HIS A 165 -9.72 -15.51 -18.36
C HIS A 165 -10.02 -14.03 -18.67
N THR A 166 -9.38 -13.10 -17.96
CA THR A 166 -9.68 -11.66 -18.00
C THR A 166 -8.54 -10.85 -18.62
N ALA A 167 -7.28 -11.27 -18.44
CA ALA A 167 -6.08 -10.55 -18.86
C ALA A 167 -5.98 -10.35 -20.37
N ASP A 168 -6.48 -11.30 -21.17
CA ASP A 168 -6.43 -11.24 -22.65
C ASP A 168 -7.55 -10.39 -23.24
N LYS A 169 -8.48 -9.89 -22.42
CA LYS A 169 -9.61 -9.10 -22.92
C LYS A 169 -9.12 -7.72 -23.38
N LYS A 170 -9.44 -7.39 -24.64
CA LYS A 170 -9.08 -6.10 -25.26
C LYS A 170 -9.57 -4.88 -24.45
N TRP A 171 -10.76 -4.96 -23.86
CA TRP A 171 -11.30 -3.86 -23.04
C TRP A 171 -10.43 -3.61 -21.80
N LEU A 172 -9.95 -4.67 -21.12
CA LEU A 172 -9.11 -4.53 -19.94
C LEU A 172 -7.78 -3.91 -20.32
N SER A 173 -7.18 -4.42 -21.40
CA SER A 173 -5.97 -3.85 -21.97
C SER A 173 -6.13 -2.34 -22.20
N ARG A 174 -7.23 -1.91 -22.85
CA ARG A 174 -7.53 -0.49 -23.09
C ARG A 174 -7.68 0.33 -21.81
N ILE A 175 -8.32 -0.20 -20.77
CA ILE A 175 -8.46 0.52 -19.50
C ILE A 175 -7.10 0.70 -18.82
N LEU A 176 -6.29 -0.35 -18.72
CA LEU A 176 -4.95 -0.27 -18.12
C LEU A 176 -4.04 0.69 -18.89
N TRP A 177 -4.14 0.67 -20.22
CA TRP A 177 -3.51 1.66 -21.10
C TRP A 177 -3.99 3.08 -20.83
N GLY A 178 -5.30 3.28 -20.73
CA GLY A 178 -5.90 4.59 -20.46
C GLY A 178 -5.45 5.17 -19.14
N ILE A 179 -5.40 4.36 -18.07
CA ILE A 179 -4.93 4.81 -16.75
C ILE A 179 -3.44 5.15 -16.80
N ALA A 180 -2.62 4.31 -17.43
CA ALA A 180 -1.19 4.60 -17.61
C ALA A 180 -0.95 5.90 -18.39
N LEU A 181 -1.72 6.12 -19.46
CA LEU A 181 -1.68 7.35 -20.26
C LEU A 181 -2.12 8.57 -19.42
N LEU A 182 -3.18 8.43 -18.62
CA LEU A 182 -3.63 9.50 -17.73
C LEU A 182 -2.56 9.85 -16.70
N ILE A 183 -1.87 8.87 -16.12
CA ILE A 183 -0.76 9.10 -15.18
C ILE A 183 0.38 9.83 -15.89
N GLY A 184 0.91 9.29 -16.99
CA GLY A 184 2.02 9.88 -17.72
C GLY A 184 1.70 11.29 -18.25
N GLY A 185 0.52 11.45 -18.84
CA GLY A 185 0.03 12.73 -19.34
C GLY A 185 -0.17 13.76 -18.23
N SER A 186 -0.74 13.38 -17.09
CA SER A 186 -0.91 14.29 -15.95
C SER A 186 0.43 14.76 -15.39
N LEU A 187 1.40 13.84 -15.22
CA LEU A 187 2.75 14.20 -14.76
C LEU A 187 3.45 15.12 -15.76
N PHE A 188 3.34 14.84 -17.06
CA PHE A 188 3.93 15.66 -18.11
C PHE A 188 3.34 17.07 -18.13
N VAL A 189 2.00 17.18 -18.09
CA VAL A 189 1.30 18.48 -18.06
C VAL A 189 1.62 19.25 -16.78
N LEU A 190 1.63 18.61 -15.62
CA LEU A 190 2.01 19.26 -14.36
C LEU A 190 3.44 19.79 -14.39
N GLY A 191 4.37 19.01 -14.96
CA GLY A 191 5.74 19.45 -15.16
C GLY A 191 5.87 20.64 -16.10
N LEU A 192 5.17 20.62 -17.25
CA LEU A 192 5.14 21.75 -18.18
C LEU A 192 4.57 23.02 -17.53
N LEU A 193 3.42 22.90 -16.85
CA LEU A 193 2.78 24.03 -16.17
C LEU A 193 3.67 24.63 -15.07
N GLY A 194 4.48 23.80 -14.41
CA GLY A 194 5.45 24.26 -13.43
C GLY A 194 6.63 25.04 -14.03
N LEU A 195 7.07 24.67 -15.24
CA LEU A 195 8.18 25.35 -15.93
C LEU A 195 7.77 26.65 -16.63
N VAL A 196 6.52 26.74 -17.09
CA VAL A 196 6.02 27.91 -17.86
C VAL A 196 5.47 29.03 -16.94
N ASP A 197 5.47 28.80 -15.63
CA ASP A 197 5.12 29.75 -14.56
C ASP A 197 3.77 30.49 -14.73
N THR A 198 2.66 29.74 -14.72
CA THR A 198 1.32 30.35 -14.96
C THR A 198 0.19 29.91 -14.02
N GLY A 199 0.43 29.41 -12.81
CA GLY A 199 -0.72 28.99 -12.01
C GLY A 199 -0.51 28.38 -10.62
N PRO A 200 -1.41 27.48 -10.20
CA PRO A 200 -1.39 26.86 -8.86
C PRO A 200 -0.09 26.12 -8.53
N VAL A 201 0.60 25.57 -9.55
CA VAL A 201 1.86 24.83 -9.39
C VAL A 201 2.99 25.74 -8.90
N ALA A 202 3.10 26.96 -9.45
CA ALA A 202 4.08 27.94 -8.98
C ALA A 202 3.83 28.37 -7.52
N LYS A 203 2.56 28.56 -7.13
CA LYS A 203 2.18 28.85 -5.74
C LYS A 203 2.54 27.70 -4.79
N LEU A 204 2.40 26.46 -5.24
CA LEU A 204 2.82 25.26 -4.51
C LEU A 204 4.33 25.21 -4.33
N ASN A 205 5.09 25.45 -5.40
CA ASN A 205 6.56 25.46 -5.36
C ASN A 205 7.09 26.53 -4.41
N GLN A 206 6.52 27.74 -4.43
CA GLN A 206 6.86 28.81 -3.48
C GLN A 206 6.51 28.45 -2.04
N ARG A 207 5.32 27.89 -1.80
CA ARG A 207 4.86 27.53 -0.44
C ARG A 207 5.73 26.46 0.22
N TYR A 208 6.20 25.50 -0.57
CA TYR A 208 7.00 24.38 -0.07
C TYR A 208 8.50 24.55 -0.29
N GLU A 209 8.93 25.65 -0.91
CA GLU A 209 10.33 25.95 -1.27
C GLU A 209 11.01 24.79 -2.04
N VAL A 210 10.22 24.06 -2.84
CA VAL A 210 10.66 22.91 -3.63
C VAL A 210 10.10 23.01 -5.02
N ASP A 211 10.98 23.03 -6.01
CA ASP A 211 10.59 22.89 -7.41
C ASP A 211 10.80 21.46 -7.90
N GLY A 212 9.69 20.73 -8.06
CA GLY A 212 9.65 19.39 -8.64
C GLY A 212 9.31 19.35 -10.13
N SER A 213 9.14 20.49 -10.79
CA SER A 213 8.52 20.60 -12.12
C SER A 213 9.31 19.83 -13.19
N GLY A 214 10.64 19.92 -13.17
CA GLY A 214 11.51 19.14 -14.07
C GLY A 214 11.40 17.62 -13.84
N LEU A 215 11.26 17.17 -12.60
CA LEU A 215 11.06 15.75 -12.28
C LEU A 215 9.69 15.25 -12.72
N PHE A 216 8.63 16.04 -12.54
CA PHE A 216 7.30 15.73 -13.07
C PHE A 216 7.32 15.62 -14.59
N LEU A 217 7.95 16.58 -15.28
CA LEU A 217 8.04 16.60 -16.72
C LEU A 217 8.79 15.38 -17.27
N THR A 218 9.99 15.13 -16.75
CA THR A 218 10.85 14.02 -17.20
C THR A 218 10.22 12.66 -16.89
N THR A 219 9.58 12.49 -15.74
CA THR A 219 8.85 11.26 -15.40
C THR A 219 7.64 11.07 -16.32
N GLY A 220 6.85 12.12 -16.55
CA GLY A 220 5.73 12.08 -17.49
C GLY A 220 6.16 11.73 -18.90
N LEU A 221 7.21 12.38 -19.41
CA LEU A 221 7.79 12.10 -20.73
C LEU A 221 8.32 10.66 -20.81
N ALA A 222 9.04 10.18 -19.80
CA ALA A 222 9.54 8.81 -19.75
C ALA A 222 8.41 7.78 -19.78
N VAL A 223 7.31 8.01 -19.04
CA VAL A 223 6.12 7.18 -19.11
C VAL A 223 5.53 7.19 -20.52
N LEU A 224 5.35 8.37 -21.13
CA LEU A 224 4.77 8.48 -22.48
C LEU A 224 5.64 7.80 -23.55
N VAL A 225 6.96 7.93 -23.47
CA VAL A 225 7.91 7.23 -24.36
C VAL A 225 7.85 5.71 -24.14
N ALA A 226 7.84 5.27 -22.89
CA ALA A 226 7.75 3.85 -22.56
C ALA A 226 6.42 3.25 -23.04
N LEU A 227 5.32 3.98 -22.88
CA LEU A 227 4.01 3.66 -23.44
C LEU A 227 4.08 3.60 -24.98
N PHE A 228 4.70 4.55 -25.65
CA PHE A 228 4.86 4.46 -27.10
C PHE A 228 5.65 3.19 -27.52
N ALA A 229 6.71 2.84 -26.79
CA ALA A 229 7.52 1.65 -27.06
C ALA A 229 6.73 0.33 -26.88
N VAL A 230 5.84 0.26 -25.88
CA VAL A 230 5.04 -0.93 -25.62
C VAL A 230 3.65 -0.90 -26.27
N ARG A 231 3.33 0.05 -27.17
CA ARG A 231 1.99 0.23 -27.76
C ARG A 231 1.33 -0.99 -28.42
N ARG A 232 2.11 -2.00 -28.81
CA ARG A 232 1.63 -3.28 -29.40
C ARG A 232 1.46 -4.40 -28.37
N ARG A 233 1.78 -4.14 -27.10
CA ARG A 233 1.76 -5.08 -25.98
C ARG A 233 0.44 -5.01 -25.21
N ALA A 234 0.20 -6.01 -24.35
CA ALA A 234 -1.00 -6.04 -23.52
C ALA A 234 -0.97 -4.92 -22.45
N GLY A 235 -2.14 -4.41 -22.06
CA GLY A 235 -2.24 -3.28 -21.14
C GLY A 235 -1.66 -3.53 -19.74
N TRP A 236 -1.57 -4.78 -19.30
CA TRP A 236 -0.89 -5.12 -18.05
C TRP A 236 0.63 -4.86 -18.13
N GLN A 237 1.23 -4.99 -19.32
CA GLN A 237 2.64 -4.64 -19.56
C GLN A 237 2.81 -3.12 -19.53
N ALA A 238 1.89 -2.38 -20.17
CA ALA A 238 1.88 -0.92 -20.14
C ALA A 238 1.77 -0.39 -18.70
N TRP A 239 0.88 -0.97 -17.91
CA TRP A 239 0.76 -0.67 -16.49
C TRP A 239 2.05 -0.96 -15.71
N GLY A 240 2.62 -2.16 -15.89
CA GLY A 240 3.84 -2.57 -15.21
C GLY A 240 5.03 -1.66 -15.50
N VAL A 241 5.25 -1.30 -16.77
CA VAL A 241 6.31 -0.38 -17.18
C VAL A 241 6.05 1.04 -16.64
N THR A 242 4.80 1.50 -16.64
CA THR A 242 4.45 2.81 -16.05
C THR A 242 4.76 2.87 -14.57
N MET A 243 4.38 1.83 -13.80
CA MET A 243 4.70 1.75 -12.37
C MET A 243 6.21 1.70 -12.14
N LEU A 244 6.95 0.95 -12.95
CA LEU A 244 8.41 0.88 -12.85
C LEU A 244 9.03 2.27 -13.02
N VAL A 245 8.67 2.99 -14.09
CA VAL A 245 9.18 4.35 -14.33
C VAL A 245 8.82 5.28 -13.18
N VAL A 246 7.55 5.32 -12.77
CA VAL A 246 7.09 6.22 -11.69
C VAL A 246 7.79 5.94 -10.37
N TRP A 247 7.92 4.67 -9.97
CA TRP A 247 8.54 4.32 -8.69
C TRP A 247 10.05 4.51 -8.70
N CYS A 248 10.73 4.21 -9.82
CA CYS A 248 12.16 4.53 -9.96
C CYS A 248 12.40 6.04 -9.90
N SER A 249 11.60 6.84 -10.64
CA SER A 249 11.68 8.30 -10.57
C SER A 249 11.37 8.85 -9.18
N TYR A 250 10.40 8.27 -8.47
CA TYR A 250 10.13 8.64 -7.08
C TYR A 250 11.31 8.36 -6.17
N SER A 251 11.90 7.17 -6.29
CA SER A 251 12.96 6.70 -5.40
C SER A 251 14.28 7.44 -5.61
N VAL A 252 14.60 7.78 -6.86
CA VAL A 252 15.87 8.46 -7.21
C VAL A 252 15.72 9.98 -7.24
N GLY A 253 14.65 10.49 -7.85
CA GLY A 253 14.44 11.92 -8.04
C GLY A 253 13.69 12.56 -6.87
N PHE A 254 12.41 12.21 -6.70
CA PHE A 254 11.53 12.90 -5.74
C PHE A 254 11.98 12.72 -4.29
N ALA A 255 12.43 11.53 -3.91
CA ALA A 255 12.93 11.28 -2.56
C ALA A 255 14.15 12.14 -2.23
N SER A 256 15.10 12.25 -3.17
CA SER A 256 16.30 13.09 -3.04
C SER A 256 15.94 14.57 -2.97
N LEU A 257 15.03 15.04 -3.82
CA LEU A 257 14.55 16.43 -3.82
C LEU A 257 13.89 16.80 -2.48
N LEU A 258 13.11 15.89 -1.89
CA LEU A 258 12.39 16.13 -0.64
C LEU A 258 13.25 15.90 0.61
N ASN A 259 14.45 15.34 0.46
CA ASN A 259 15.30 14.93 1.58
C ASN A 259 15.70 16.10 2.49
N PRO A 260 16.15 17.27 1.99
CA PRO A 260 16.60 18.38 2.84
C PRO A 260 15.50 18.93 3.74
N ILE A 261 14.23 18.75 3.36
CA ILE A 261 13.07 19.34 4.05
C ILE A 261 12.39 18.32 4.96
N ARG A 262 12.51 17.03 4.63
CA ARG A 262 11.98 15.94 5.46
C ARG A 262 12.95 15.47 6.54
N THR A 263 14.23 15.81 6.42
CA THR A 263 15.25 15.47 7.41
C THR A 263 15.67 16.71 8.17
N PRO A 264 15.91 16.61 9.48
CA PRO A 264 16.41 17.74 10.28
C PRO A 264 17.91 17.96 10.08
N ALA A 265 18.46 17.65 8.89
CA ALA A 265 19.90 17.72 8.62
C ALA A 265 20.44 19.13 8.90
N LEU A 266 19.70 20.17 8.49
CA LEU A 266 20.04 21.57 8.75
C LEU A 266 19.97 21.94 10.24
N VAL A 267 19.08 21.29 11.00
CA VAL A 267 18.98 21.49 12.45
C VAL A 267 20.19 20.87 13.13
N TRP A 268 20.60 19.67 12.71
CA TRP A 268 21.76 18.98 13.29
C TRP A 268 23.08 19.70 12.97
N GLN A 269 23.24 20.17 11.74
CA GLN A 269 24.41 20.97 11.31
C GLN A 269 24.52 22.33 12.01
N ALA A 270 23.43 22.83 12.60
CA ALA A 270 23.43 24.09 13.34
C ALA A 270 23.71 23.89 14.85
N ILE A 271 23.77 22.64 15.31
CA ILE A 271 24.02 22.28 16.71
C ILE A 271 25.48 21.82 16.91
N ASP A 272 26.15 21.38 15.84
CA ASP A 272 27.60 21.12 15.78
C ASP A 272 28.40 22.38 15.42
#